data_AF-A0A9P0X7K0-F1
#
_entry.id   AF-A0A9P0X7K0-F1
#
_cell.length_a   1.000
_cell.length_b   1.000
_cell.length_c   1.000
_cell.angle_alpha   90.00
_cell.angle_beta   90.00
_cell.angle_gamma   90.00
#
_symmetry.space_group_name_H-M   'P 1'
#
loop_
_entity.id
_entity.type
_entity.pdbx_description
1 polymer ?
#
loop_
_entity_poly.entity_id
_entity_poly.type
_entity_poly.pdbx_seq_one_letter_code
_entity_poly.pdbx_strand_id
1 'polypeptide(L)'
;MKGRVTAEQNLILLEFLREHPGLAKGINKGARRQNIDSIDLWSECAEKLNSVKNGGIKDKKGWSKYWCDLKYRTKRRYLEMKAAKENNKPLADDVSLTPIEESVLNVISDGNMDEVTIKTDPLDVYDCYDESASDNDDEKETKFDVTQAKRPQKRSNSDENESAASSSKIHRNGFHKRDSDDSDLDDASKFLNMEEKKLECTQNINNSLQTISVQLKKLTDVMSDIRDVLKKKEK
;
A
#
# COMPACT_ATOMS: atom_id res chain seq x y z
N MET A 1 13.83 22.93 -6.88
CA MET A 1 12.80 22.84 -5.81
C MET A 1 11.67 21.93 -6.28
N LYS A 2 11.01 21.17 -5.41
CA LYS A 2 9.70 20.58 -5.72
C LYS A 2 8.64 21.66 -5.48
N GLY A 3 7.94 22.09 -6.53
CA GLY A 3 6.94 23.16 -6.43
C GLY A 3 5.71 22.77 -5.59
N ARG A 4 4.92 23.77 -5.18
CA ARG A 4 3.62 23.54 -4.53
C ARG A 4 2.63 23.04 -5.59
N VAL A 5 1.86 22.00 -5.27
CA VAL A 5 0.78 21.51 -6.15
C VAL A 5 -0.25 22.62 -6.34
N THR A 6 -0.61 22.93 -7.59
CA THR A 6 -1.55 24.00 -7.95
C THR A 6 -3.00 23.50 -7.91
N ALA A 7 -3.96 24.43 -7.92
CA ALA A 7 -5.38 24.08 -8.04
C ALA A 7 -5.68 23.35 -9.36
N GLU A 8 -5.06 23.79 -10.46
CA GLU A 8 -5.12 23.16 -11.78
C GLU A 8 -4.63 21.70 -11.76
N GLN A 9 -3.46 21.43 -11.15
CA GLN A 9 -2.98 20.07 -10.96
C GLN A 9 -3.94 19.22 -10.11
N ASN A 10 -4.57 19.78 -9.09
CA ASN A 10 -5.56 19.05 -8.28
C ASN A 10 -6.83 18.69 -9.08
N LEU A 11 -7.28 19.57 -9.98
CA LEU A 11 -8.41 19.27 -10.87
C LEU A 11 -8.08 18.16 -11.86
N ILE A 12 -6.92 18.22 -12.52
CA ILE A 12 -6.43 17.19 -13.46
C ILE A 12 -6.23 15.84 -12.74
N LEU A 13 -5.69 15.85 -11.52
CA LEU A 13 -5.54 14.65 -10.69
C LEU A 13 -6.91 14.05 -10.34
N LEU A 14 -7.88 14.86 -9.94
CA LEU A 14 -9.24 14.40 -9.61
C LEU A 14 -10.02 13.90 -10.82
N GLU A 15 -9.79 14.46 -12.00
CA GLU A 15 -10.36 14.00 -13.26
C GLU A 15 -9.81 12.64 -13.67
N PHE A 16 -8.48 12.50 -13.74
CA PHE A 16 -7.80 11.23 -14.03
C PHE A 16 -8.20 10.12 -13.05
N LEU A 17 -8.33 10.44 -11.76
CA LEU A 17 -8.74 9.47 -10.74
C LEU A 17 -10.23 9.11 -10.78
N ARG A 18 -11.08 9.96 -11.39
CA ARG A 18 -12.48 9.63 -11.69
C ARG A 18 -12.59 8.67 -12.88
N GLU A 19 -11.72 8.83 -13.88
CA GLU A 19 -11.58 7.90 -15.01
C GLU A 19 -11.00 6.53 -14.57
N HIS A 20 -10.13 6.53 -13.55
CA HIS A 20 -9.45 5.33 -13.04
C HIS A 20 -9.83 5.00 -11.57
N PRO A 21 -11.10 4.62 -11.28
CA PRO A 21 -11.61 4.47 -9.91
C PRO A 21 -10.91 3.35 -9.11
N GLY A 22 -10.36 2.32 -9.77
CA GLY A 22 -9.55 1.29 -9.11
C GLY A 22 -8.28 1.87 -8.49
N LEU A 23 -7.57 2.70 -9.25
CA LEU A 23 -6.36 3.43 -8.82
C LEU A 23 -6.69 4.41 -7.68
N ALA A 24 -7.80 5.15 -7.82
CA ALA A 24 -8.22 6.14 -6.85
C ALA A 24 -8.54 5.54 -5.48
N LYS A 25 -9.33 4.46 -5.45
CA LYS A 25 -9.68 3.75 -4.21
C LYS A 25 -8.49 2.97 -3.66
N GLY A 26 -7.58 2.49 -4.52
CA GLY A 26 -6.45 1.65 -4.15
C GLY A 26 -6.86 0.19 -3.92
N ILE A 27 -7.87 -0.31 -4.67
CA ILE A 27 -8.39 -1.67 -4.55
C ILE A 27 -7.46 -2.64 -5.32
N ASN A 28 -6.19 -2.68 -4.91
CA ASN A 28 -5.16 -3.54 -5.49
C ASN A 28 -5.21 -4.92 -4.81
N LYS A 29 -6.40 -5.54 -4.76
CA LYS A 29 -6.63 -6.86 -4.13
C LYS A 29 -6.08 -8.02 -4.98
N GLY A 30 -4.76 -8.11 -5.07
CA GLY A 30 -4.06 -9.39 -5.18
C GLY A 30 -3.67 -9.91 -6.56
N ALA A 31 -3.00 -9.10 -7.41
CA ALA A 31 -2.23 -9.64 -8.53
C ALA A 31 -0.96 -8.83 -8.84
N ARG A 32 0.17 -9.52 -9.11
CA ARG A 32 1.41 -8.86 -9.57
C ARG A 32 1.22 -8.05 -10.87
N ARG A 33 0.27 -8.45 -11.73
CA ARG A 33 -0.09 -7.69 -12.95
C ARG A 33 -0.77 -6.35 -12.63
N GLN A 34 -1.75 -6.34 -11.73
CA GLN A 34 -2.47 -5.11 -11.33
C GLN A 34 -1.56 -4.04 -10.71
N ASN A 35 -0.44 -4.43 -10.09
CA ASN A 35 0.58 -3.47 -9.65
C ASN A 35 1.38 -2.86 -10.81
N ILE A 36 1.61 -3.59 -11.92
CA ILE A 36 2.20 -3.02 -13.14
C ILE A 36 1.22 -2.01 -13.74
N ASP A 37 -0.03 -2.42 -13.94
CA ASP A 37 -1.11 -1.55 -14.46
C ASP A 37 -1.24 -0.26 -13.62
N SER A 38 -1.14 -0.38 -12.29
CA SER A 38 -1.15 0.78 -11.36
C SER A 38 0.10 1.66 -11.46
N ILE A 39 1.28 1.06 -11.65
CA ILE A 39 2.55 1.78 -11.80
C ILE A 39 2.57 2.57 -13.13
N ASP A 40 1.97 2.04 -14.18
CA ASP A 40 1.92 2.68 -15.49
C ASP A 40 0.88 3.79 -15.52
N LEU A 41 -0.31 3.59 -14.93
CA LEU A 41 -1.29 4.67 -14.72
C LEU A 41 -0.73 5.82 -13.86
N TRP A 42 0.02 5.53 -12.79
CA TRP A 42 0.71 6.58 -12.02
C TRP A 42 1.86 7.24 -12.81
N SER A 43 2.40 6.60 -13.85
CA SER A 43 3.39 7.21 -14.76
C SER A 43 2.69 8.24 -15.67
N GLU A 44 1.61 7.84 -16.34
CA GLU A 44 0.81 8.72 -17.20
C GLU A 44 0.24 9.91 -16.42
N CYS A 45 -0.28 9.65 -15.21
CA CYS A 45 -0.75 10.70 -14.29
C CYS A 45 0.37 11.70 -13.97
N ALA A 46 1.59 11.20 -13.69
CA ALA A 46 2.72 12.06 -13.40
C ALA A 46 3.12 12.92 -14.61
N GLU A 47 3.10 12.38 -15.83
CA GLU A 47 3.38 13.13 -17.05
C GLU A 47 2.33 14.22 -17.32
N LYS A 48 1.04 13.87 -17.26
CA LYS A 48 -0.09 14.81 -17.36
C LYS A 48 0.06 15.96 -16.35
N LEU A 49 0.35 15.65 -15.08
CA LEU A 49 0.45 16.66 -14.02
C LEU A 49 1.74 17.49 -14.07
N ASN A 50 2.86 16.92 -14.49
CA ASN A 50 4.13 17.64 -14.62
C ASN A 50 4.18 18.55 -15.86
N SER A 51 3.27 18.38 -16.83
CA SER A 51 3.13 19.29 -17.97
C SER A 51 2.54 20.67 -17.61
N VAL A 52 1.90 20.79 -16.44
CA VAL A 52 1.29 22.04 -15.94
C VAL A 52 2.38 23.05 -15.56
N LYS A 53 2.37 24.20 -16.24
CA LYS A 53 3.33 25.29 -16.01
C LYS A 53 3.21 25.83 -14.58
N ASN A 54 4.36 26.12 -13.96
CA ASN A 54 4.47 26.55 -12.55
C ASN A 54 3.89 25.56 -11.51
N GLY A 55 3.62 24.30 -11.91
CA GLY A 55 3.13 23.25 -11.04
C GLY A 55 4.20 22.68 -10.08
N GLY A 56 3.73 21.85 -9.15
CA GLY A 56 4.60 20.98 -8.36
C GLY A 56 5.04 19.77 -9.21
N ILE A 57 6.35 19.60 -9.41
CA ILE A 57 6.91 18.46 -10.14
C ILE A 57 7.15 17.30 -9.18
N LYS A 58 6.60 16.12 -9.50
CA LYS A 58 6.76 14.87 -8.74
C LYS A 58 6.87 13.67 -9.69
N ASP A 59 7.54 12.64 -9.23
CA ASP A 59 7.55 11.30 -9.84
C ASP A 59 6.26 10.53 -9.51
N LYS A 60 6.09 9.35 -10.11
CA LYS A 60 4.91 8.49 -9.90
C LYS A 60 4.67 8.05 -8.46
N LYS A 61 5.73 7.74 -7.68
CA LYS A 61 5.58 7.48 -6.23
C LYS A 61 5.19 8.77 -5.50
N GLY A 62 5.82 9.90 -5.86
CA GLY A 62 5.52 11.22 -5.31
C GLY A 62 4.08 11.73 -5.54
N TRP A 63 3.41 11.28 -6.62
CA TRP A 63 1.99 11.53 -6.88
C TRP A 63 1.07 10.51 -6.19
N SER A 64 1.37 9.21 -6.19
CA SER A 64 0.64 8.19 -5.40
C SER A 64 0.57 8.58 -3.91
N LYS A 65 1.72 8.95 -3.34
CA LYS A 65 1.82 9.42 -1.95
C LYS A 65 1.02 10.69 -1.72
N TYR A 66 1.09 11.66 -2.64
CA TYR A 66 0.32 12.90 -2.53
C TYR A 66 -1.19 12.65 -2.52
N TRP A 67 -1.67 11.71 -3.36
CA TRP A 67 -3.06 11.29 -3.34
C TRP A 67 -3.43 10.62 -2.01
N CYS A 68 -2.58 9.74 -1.48
CA CYS A 68 -2.82 9.10 -0.17
C CYS A 68 -2.86 10.13 0.98
N ASP A 69 -1.93 11.09 1.01
CA ASP A 69 -1.91 12.20 1.97
C ASP A 69 -3.17 13.08 1.85
N LEU A 70 -3.63 13.36 0.62
CA LEU A 70 -4.84 14.13 0.35
C LEU A 70 -6.08 13.38 0.85
N LYS A 71 -6.26 12.11 0.47
CA LYS A 71 -7.34 11.23 0.96
C LYS A 71 -7.42 11.21 2.49
N TYR A 72 -6.28 11.05 3.16
CA TYR A 72 -6.22 11.03 4.63
C TYR A 72 -6.66 12.36 5.25
N ARG A 73 -6.13 13.49 4.75
CA ARG A 73 -6.49 14.84 5.23
C ARG A 73 -7.97 15.13 5.04
N THR A 74 -8.51 14.82 3.86
CA THR A 74 -9.94 14.97 3.55
C THR A 74 -10.82 14.11 4.46
N LYS A 75 -10.53 12.81 4.59
CA LYS A 75 -11.32 11.91 5.45
C LYS A 75 -11.27 12.35 6.91
N ARG A 76 -10.12 12.82 7.38
CA ARG A 76 -9.96 13.37 8.74
C ARG A 76 -10.84 14.61 8.95
N ARG A 77 -10.78 15.62 8.07
CA ARG A 77 -11.62 16.83 8.16
C ARG A 77 -13.11 16.48 8.14
N TYR A 78 -13.51 15.55 7.26
CA TYR A 78 -14.89 15.05 7.20
C TYR A 78 -15.35 14.38 8.51
N LEU A 79 -14.53 13.53 9.12
CA LEU A 79 -14.85 12.87 10.39
C LEU A 79 -14.90 13.87 11.57
N GLU A 80 -13.96 14.81 11.63
CA GLU A 80 -13.97 15.91 12.61
C GLU A 80 -15.26 16.76 12.49
N MET A 81 -15.73 17.02 11.26
CA MET A 81 -17.02 17.69 11.00
C MET A 81 -18.25 16.82 11.33
N LYS A 82 -18.24 15.50 11.03
CA LYS A 82 -19.31 14.55 11.37
C LYS A 82 -19.52 14.52 12.89
N ALA A 83 -18.44 14.33 13.65
CA ALA A 83 -18.48 14.30 15.11
C ALA A 83 -18.86 15.65 15.74
N ALA A 84 -18.42 16.79 15.20
CA ALA A 84 -18.79 18.11 15.71
C ALA A 84 -20.31 18.40 15.57
N LYS A 85 -20.90 18.01 14.42
CA LYS A 85 -22.35 18.10 14.18
C LYS A 85 -23.15 17.21 15.14
N GLU A 86 -22.73 15.95 15.28
CA GLU A 86 -23.38 14.96 16.16
C GLU A 86 -23.41 15.41 17.63
N ASN A 87 -22.32 15.99 18.13
CA ASN A 87 -22.20 16.46 19.51
C ASN A 87 -22.87 17.84 19.76
N ASN A 88 -23.60 18.40 18.79
CA ASN A 88 -24.22 19.75 18.85
C ASN A 88 -23.24 20.86 19.28
N LYS A 89 -21.94 20.67 19.01
CA LYS A 89 -20.90 21.63 19.37
C LYS A 89 -20.88 22.74 18.31
N PRO A 90 -20.78 24.03 18.68
CA PRO A 90 -20.59 25.08 17.69
C PRO A 90 -19.34 24.81 16.85
N LEU A 91 -19.53 24.56 15.56
CA LEU A 91 -18.47 24.73 14.57
C LEU A 91 -18.22 26.25 14.47
N ALA A 92 -16.97 26.66 14.20
CA ALA A 92 -16.75 28.01 13.70
C ALA A 92 -17.32 28.10 12.28
N ASP A 93 -17.91 29.25 11.92
CA ASP A 93 -18.71 29.41 10.69
C ASP A 93 -17.96 29.11 9.37
N ASP A 94 -16.63 29.06 9.40
CA ASP A 94 -15.74 28.78 8.25
C ASP A 94 -15.38 27.28 8.08
N VAL A 95 -15.86 26.37 8.95
CA VAL A 95 -15.52 24.93 8.87
C VAL A 95 -16.44 24.20 7.86
N SER A 96 -16.36 24.61 6.59
CA SER A 96 -16.87 23.85 5.44
C SER A 96 -15.79 22.95 4.84
N LEU A 97 -16.16 21.97 4.01
CA LEU A 97 -15.19 21.30 3.13
C LEU A 97 -14.82 22.24 1.98
N THR A 98 -13.59 22.15 1.49
CA THR A 98 -13.24 22.82 0.23
C THR A 98 -13.79 22.03 -0.97
N PRO A 99 -14.07 22.65 -2.13
CA PRO A 99 -14.58 21.93 -3.31
C PRO A 99 -13.66 20.80 -3.80
N ILE A 100 -12.35 20.91 -3.53
CA ILE A 100 -11.37 19.84 -3.78
C ILE A 100 -11.62 18.67 -2.81
N GLU A 101 -11.80 18.93 -1.52
CA GLU A 101 -12.10 17.89 -0.52
C GLU A 101 -13.44 17.19 -0.76
N GLU A 102 -14.48 17.92 -1.19
CA GLU A 102 -15.75 17.32 -1.61
C GLU A 102 -15.57 16.42 -2.84
N SER A 103 -14.80 16.88 -3.82
CA SER A 103 -14.45 16.08 -5.01
C SER A 103 -13.63 14.83 -4.66
N VAL A 104 -12.69 14.93 -3.72
CA VAL A 104 -11.91 13.79 -3.18
C VAL A 104 -12.86 12.77 -2.53
N LEU A 105 -13.82 13.19 -1.71
CA LEU A 105 -14.81 12.28 -1.13
C LEU A 105 -15.63 11.60 -2.22
N ASN A 106 -16.15 12.35 -3.20
CA ASN A 106 -16.97 11.80 -4.29
C ASN A 106 -16.24 10.73 -5.12
N VAL A 107 -14.92 10.88 -5.34
CA VAL A 107 -14.08 9.90 -6.05
C VAL A 107 -13.86 8.59 -5.25
N ILE A 108 -14.11 8.60 -3.93
CA ILE A 108 -13.88 7.45 -3.03
C ILE A 108 -15.21 6.76 -2.62
N SER A 109 -16.33 7.50 -2.64
CA SER A 109 -17.58 7.18 -1.93
C SER A 109 -18.50 6.14 -2.59
N ASP A 110 -18.00 4.94 -2.91
CA ASP A 110 -18.86 3.81 -3.28
C ASP A 110 -19.21 2.95 -2.06
N GLY A 111 -20.11 3.45 -1.21
CA GLY A 111 -20.94 2.62 -0.34
C GLY A 111 -20.65 2.65 1.18
N ASN A 112 -19.39 2.68 1.63
CA ASN A 112 -19.09 2.59 3.07
C ASN A 112 -17.94 3.52 3.51
N MET A 113 -18.26 4.66 4.14
CA MET A 113 -17.25 5.60 4.68
C MET A 113 -16.64 5.13 6.00
N ASP A 114 -17.42 4.41 6.81
CA ASP A 114 -17.05 4.05 8.17
C ASP A 114 -16.12 2.80 8.22
N GLU A 115 -16.02 2.03 7.13
CA GLU A 115 -15.18 0.81 7.03
C GLU A 115 -14.11 0.89 5.92
N VAL A 116 -13.14 1.79 6.07
CA VAL A 116 -11.90 1.76 5.25
C VAL A 116 -10.68 1.98 6.15
N THR A 117 -10.04 0.88 6.53
CA THR A 117 -8.76 0.85 7.24
C THR A 117 -7.63 1.24 6.30
N ILE A 118 -6.82 2.24 6.68
CA ILE A 118 -5.72 2.75 5.85
C ILE A 118 -4.52 1.78 5.92
N LYS A 119 -4.55 0.75 5.07
CA LYS A 119 -3.46 -0.24 4.93
C LYS A 119 -2.42 0.23 3.90
N THR A 120 -1.61 1.22 4.30
CA THR A 120 -0.38 1.72 3.60
C THR A 120 -0.58 2.26 2.17
N ASP A 121 0.48 2.86 1.60
CA ASP A 121 0.52 3.23 0.16
C ASP A 121 0.71 1.94 -0.67
N PRO A 122 -0.04 1.70 -1.76
CA PRO A 122 0.16 0.51 -2.60
C PRO A 122 1.57 0.32 -3.17
N LEU A 123 2.42 1.36 -3.14
CA LEU A 123 3.82 1.35 -3.58
C LEU A 123 4.84 1.22 -2.43
N ASP A 124 4.38 1.07 -1.18
CA ASP A 124 5.17 0.99 0.07
C ASP A 124 5.65 -0.45 0.40
N VAL A 125 5.32 -1.43 -0.45
CA VAL A 125 5.49 -2.87 -0.17
C VAL A 125 6.94 -3.36 -0.39
N TYR A 126 7.94 -2.52 -0.12
CA TYR A 126 9.37 -2.89 -0.03
C TYR A 126 10.12 -1.90 0.88
N ASP A 127 10.51 -2.37 2.07
CA ASP A 127 11.82 -2.14 2.73
C ASP A 127 11.86 -2.89 4.08
N CYS A 128 11.59 -4.20 4.03
CA CYS A 128 11.82 -5.13 5.14
C CYS A 128 12.41 -6.43 4.56
N TYR A 129 13.64 -6.33 4.10
CA TYR A 129 14.49 -7.48 3.81
C TYR A 129 15.47 -7.64 4.97
N ASP A 130 15.37 -8.77 5.66
CA ASP A 130 16.30 -9.19 6.71
C ASP A 130 17.59 -9.67 6.05
N GLU A 131 18.58 -8.79 5.92
CA GLU A 131 19.91 -9.15 5.40
C GLU A 131 20.79 -9.71 6.53
N SER A 132 20.39 -10.87 7.04
CA SER A 132 21.17 -11.63 8.00
C SER A 132 22.41 -12.23 7.34
N ALA A 133 23.59 -11.92 7.89
CA ALA A 133 24.91 -12.50 7.58
C ALA A 133 25.51 -12.21 6.19
N SER A 134 26.44 -11.26 6.16
CA SER A 134 27.80 -11.64 5.79
C SER A 134 28.71 -11.41 6.99
N ASP A 135 29.30 -12.50 7.47
CA ASP A 135 30.51 -12.46 8.28
C ASP A 135 31.70 -12.06 7.40
N ASN A 136 32.75 -11.48 8.00
CA ASN A 136 34.13 -11.30 7.51
C ASN A 136 34.82 -10.19 8.33
N ASP A 137 35.79 -10.58 9.17
CA ASP A 137 36.79 -9.66 9.71
C ASP A 137 37.68 -9.10 8.59
N ASP A 138 38.04 -7.81 8.67
CA ASP A 138 39.44 -7.41 8.56
C ASP A 138 39.70 -6.03 9.22
N GLU A 139 40.88 -5.85 9.79
CA GLU A 139 41.27 -4.65 10.53
C GLU A 139 41.73 -3.53 9.58
N LYS A 140 41.44 -2.24 9.89
CA LYS A 140 42.45 -1.14 9.87
C LYS A 140 42.15 -0.03 10.88
N GLU A 141 43.20 0.44 11.54
CA GLU A 141 43.17 1.51 12.54
C GLU A 141 42.84 2.89 11.93
N THR A 142 42.00 3.67 12.63
CA THR A 142 42.19 5.13 12.74
C THR A 142 41.99 5.55 14.20
N LYS A 143 42.59 6.69 14.57
CA LYS A 143 42.90 7.07 15.96
C LYS A 143 42.10 8.31 16.39
N PHE A 144 42.20 8.68 17.68
CA PHE A 144 41.59 9.85 18.35
C PHE A 144 40.09 9.67 18.72
N ASP A 145 39.60 10.11 19.89
CA ASP A 145 40.29 10.59 21.10
C ASP A 145 39.51 10.24 22.39
N VAL A 146 40.16 10.31 23.54
CA VAL A 146 39.60 9.96 24.86
C VAL A 146 39.04 11.18 25.58
N THR A 147 37.72 11.19 25.81
CA THR A 147 37.13 11.91 26.97
C THR A 147 36.07 11.06 27.67
N GLN A 148 35.95 11.21 28.99
CA GLN A 148 35.18 10.33 29.87
C GLN A 148 33.88 11.01 30.35
N ALA A 149 32.74 10.31 30.31
CA ALA A 149 31.55 10.70 31.08
C ALA A 149 30.67 9.48 31.48
N LYS A 150 30.69 9.17 32.78
CA LYS A 150 30.06 8.03 33.45
C LYS A 150 28.55 7.87 33.20
N ARG A 151 28.10 6.62 33.03
CA ARG A 151 26.74 6.18 33.43
C ARG A 151 26.63 6.17 34.97
N PRO A 152 25.42 6.31 35.52
CA PRO A 152 25.03 5.51 36.68
C PRO A 152 23.73 4.71 36.43
N GLN A 153 23.49 3.68 37.24
CA GLN A 153 22.22 2.95 37.31
C GLN A 153 21.61 3.01 38.73
N LYS A 154 20.33 2.65 38.82
CA LYS A 154 19.74 1.80 39.88
C LYS A 154 19.54 2.38 41.30
N ARG A 155 18.32 2.87 41.56
CA ARG A 155 17.50 2.66 42.78
C ARG A 155 16.03 2.51 42.29
N SER A 156 15.18 1.56 42.66
CA SER A 156 15.04 0.64 43.82
C SER A 156 14.32 1.24 45.02
N ASN A 157 13.38 0.44 45.56
CA ASN A 157 12.51 0.65 46.72
C ASN A 157 11.36 1.66 46.51
N SER A 158 10.16 1.52 47.09
CA SER A 158 9.26 0.42 47.51
C SER A 158 8.28 1.02 48.55
N ASP A 159 7.34 0.21 49.06
CA ASP A 159 6.42 0.51 50.17
C ASP A 159 5.26 1.45 49.70
N GLU A 160 3.99 1.03 49.68
CA GLU A 160 3.07 0.68 50.78
C GLU A 160 2.70 1.92 51.64
N ASN A 161 1.44 2.19 52.01
CA ASN A 161 0.29 1.29 52.19
C ASN A 161 -1.10 1.99 51.96
N GLU A 162 -2.20 1.23 52.11
CA GLU A 162 -3.62 1.53 52.47
C GLU A 162 -4.03 2.98 52.84
N SER A 163 -5.27 3.47 52.66
CA SER A 163 -6.58 2.96 52.14
C SER A 163 -7.50 4.21 51.85
N ALA A 164 -8.84 4.23 51.68
CA ALA A 164 -9.98 3.30 51.78
C ALA A 164 -11.14 3.83 50.87
N ALA A 165 -11.92 3.02 50.13
CA ALA A 165 -13.08 2.18 50.52
C ALA A 165 -14.49 2.84 50.45
N SER A 166 -15.23 2.60 49.35
CA SER A 166 -16.71 2.39 49.24
C SER A 166 -17.08 2.33 47.75
N SER A 167 -17.41 1.19 47.12
CA SER A 167 -18.52 0.25 47.35
C SER A 167 -19.90 0.79 46.98
N SER A 168 -20.49 0.31 45.87
CA SER A 168 -21.63 -0.64 45.96
C SER A 168 -22.21 -1.10 44.60
N LYS A 169 -22.78 -2.32 44.61
CA LYS A 169 -23.90 -2.84 43.78
C LYS A 169 -23.75 -2.94 42.25
N ILE A 170 -23.22 -4.11 41.86
CA ILE A 170 -23.85 -5.10 40.94
C ILE A 170 -25.15 -4.66 40.24
N HIS A 171 -25.18 -4.81 38.91
CA HIS A 171 -26.38 -5.31 38.23
C HIS A 171 -26.01 -6.36 37.17
N ARG A 172 -26.69 -7.51 37.18
CA ARG A 172 -26.68 -8.48 36.07
C ARG A 172 -27.83 -8.16 35.11
N ASN A 173 -27.58 -8.27 33.81
CA ASN A 173 -28.39 -8.98 32.79
C ASN A 173 -28.07 -8.40 31.39
N GLY A 174 -27.93 -9.28 30.39
CA GLY A 174 -27.56 -8.85 29.03
C GLY A 174 -27.09 -9.99 28.13
N PHE A 175 -27.68 -11.19 28.23
CA PHE A 175 -27.30 -12.34 27.41
C PHE A 175 -27.87 -12.19 25.99
N HIS A 176 -27.32 -11.27 25.21
CA HIS A 176 -27.69 -11.06 23.81
C HIS A 176 -27.17 -12.21 22.95
N LYS A 177 -27.99 -13.26 22.88
CA LYS A 177 -28.02 -14.17 21.75
C LYS A 177 -28.28 -13.33 20.48
N ARG A 178 -27.23 -13.09 19.71
CA ARG A 178 -27.30 -12.65 18.31
C ARG A 178 -26.97 -13.85 17.44
N ASP A 179 -27.57 -13.88 16.28
CA ASP A 179 -27.70 -15.09 15.47
C ASP A 179 -26.37 -15.47 14.80
N SER A 180 -26.24 -16.76 14.49
CA SER A 180 -25.06 -17.29 13.81
C SER A 180 -25.14 -16.88 12.34
N ASP A 181 -24.35 -15.88 11.96
CA ASP A 181 -24.23 -15.45 10.58
C ASP A 181 -23.35 -16.44 9.81
N ASP A 182 -23.90 -17.12 8.80
CA ASP A 182 -23.22 -18.18 8.03
C ASP A 182 -22.16 -17.63 7.04
N SER A 183 -21.92 -16.31 7.07
CA SER A 183 -21.05 -15.58 6.15
C SER A 183 -19.59 -16.06 6.12
N ASP A 184 -19.05 -16.61 7.21
CA ASP A 184 -17.63 -16.98 7.29
C ASP A 184 -17.26 -18.15 6.35
N LEU A 185 -18.21 -19.02 6.00
CA LEU A 185 -18.00 -20.16 5.09
C LEU A 185 -17.87 -19.75 3.62
N ASP A 186 -18.53 -18.66 3.22
CA ASP A 186 -18.51 -18.14 1.85
C ASP A 186 -17.14 -17.48 1.54
N ASP A 187 -16.57 -16.73 2.49
CA ASP A 187 -15.24 -16.12 2.31
C ASP A 187 -14.10 -17.14 2.30
N ALA A 188 -14.19 -18.21 3.09
CA ALA A 188 -13.27 -19.35 2.99
C ALA A 188 -13.36 -20.03 1.61
N SER A 189 -14.58 -20.20 1.08
CA SER A 189 -14.82 -20.79 -0.24
C SER A 189 -14.28 -19.92 -1.38
N LYS A 190 -14.45 -18.60 -1.30
CA LYS A 190 -13.85 -17.63 -2.25
C LYS A 190 -12.32 -17.70 -2.23
N PHE A 191 -11.71 -17.83 -1.04
CA PHE A 191 -10.26 -17.93 -0.92
C PHE A 191 -9.71 -19.17 -1.64
N LEU A 192 -10.29 -20.35 -1.37
CA LEU A 192 -9.88 -21.61 -2.00
C LEU A 192 -10.05 -21.56 -3.52
N ASN A 193 -11.18 -21.04 -4.02
CA ASN A 193 -11.43 -20.89 -5.46
C ASN A 193 -10.43 -19.93 -6.13
N MET A 194 -9.99 -18.88 -5.43
CA MET A 194 -8.95 -17.96 -5.92
C MET A 194 -7.55 -18.57 -5.84
N GLU A 195 -7.30 -19.53 -4.95
CA GLU A 195 -6.04 -20.28 -4.88
C GLU A 195 -5.95 -21.36 -5.97
N GLU A 196 -7.03 -22.09 -6.21
CA GLU A 196 -7.19 -23.02 -7.35
C GLU A 196 -6.90 -22.32 -8.69
N LYS A 197 -7.48 -21.13 -8.92
CA LYS A 197 -7.20 -20.31 -10.12
C LYS A 197 -5.76 -19.81 -10.22
N LYS A 198 -5.03 -19.64 -9.11
CA LYS A 198 -3.58 -19.35 -9.15
C LYS A 198 -2.79 -20.59 -9.59
N LEU A 199 -3.17 -21.77 -9.10
CA LEU A 199 -2.54 -23.05 -9.49
C LEU A 199 -2.78 -23.37 -10.97
N GLU A 200 -4.00 -23.20 -11.48
CA GLU A 200 -4.30 -23.34 -12.91
C GLU A 200 -3.46 -22.36 -13.76
N CYS A 201 -3.32 -21.10 -13.30
CA CYS A 201 -2.51 -20.10 -13.97
C CYS A 201 -1.01 -20.47 -14.01
N THR A 202 -0.43 -20.96 -12.92
CA THR A 202 0.97 -21.41 -12.90
C THR A 202 1.18 -22.69 -13.71
N GLN A 203 0.22 -23.61 -13.72
CA GLN A 203 0.24 -24.81 -14.55
C GLN A 203 0.19 -24.46 -16.05
N ASN A 204 -0.65 -23.52 -16.46
CA ASN A 204 -0.72 -23.03 -17.84
C ASN A 204 0.58 -22.32 -18.27
N ILE A 205 1.21 -21.55 -17.38
CA ILE A 205 2.55 -20.98 -17.62
C ILE A 205 3.60 -22.10 -17.81
N ASN A 206 3.59 -23.13 -16.96
CA ASN A 206 4.52 -24.26 -17.07
C ASN A 206 4.33 -25.03 -18.39
N ASN A 207 3.08 -25.32 -18.78
CA ASN A 207 2.76 -25.95 -20.07
C ASN A 207 3.29 -25.12 -21.27
N SER A 208 3.20 -23.79 -21.20
CA SER A 208 3.78 -22.90 -22.20
C SER A 208 5.31 -22.96 -22.22
N LEU A 209 5.97 -22.97 -21.04
CA LEU A 209 7.44 -23.07 -20.93
C LEU A 209 7.96 -24.41 -21.47
N GLN A 210 7.28 -25.53 -21.20
CA GLN A 210 7.60 -26.83 -21.79
C GLN A 210 7.48 -26.81 -23.31
N THR A 211 6.42 -26.19 -23.84
CA THR A 211 6.22 -26.03 -25.30
C THR A 211 7.34 -25.22 -25.95
N ILE A 212 7.75 -24.11 -25.33
CA ILE A 212 8.87 -23.27 -25.78
C ILE A 212 10.19 -24.06 -25.72
N SER A 213 10.45 -24.81 -24.65
CA SER A 213 11.65 -25.65 -24.50
C SER A 213 11.77 -26.69 -25.63
N VAL A 214 10.67 -27.37 -25.97
CA VAL A 214 10.62 -28.33 -27.09
C VAL A 214 10.88 -27.65 -28.44
N GLN A 215 10.38 -26.43 -28.66
CA GLN A 215 10.66 -25.66 -29.89
C GLN A 215 12.13 -25.20 -29.97
N LEU A 216 12.71 -24.69 -28.88
CA LEU A 216 14.11 -24.31 -28.80
C LEU A 216 15.06 -25.48 -29.04
N LYS A 217 14.71 -26.68 -28.56
CA LYS A 217 15.48 -27.90 -28.85
C LYS A 217 15.44 -28.23 -30.35
N LYS A 218 14.26 -28.31 -30.96
CA LYS A 218 14.11 -28.56 -32.41
C LYS A 218 14.88 -27.54 -33.27
N LEU A 219 14.88 -26.27 -32.88
CA LEU A 219 15.65 -25.24 -33.57
C LEU A 219 17.16 -25.48 -33.43
N THR A 220 17.63 -25.85 -32.24
CA THR A 220 19.03 -26.22 -31.98
C THR A 220 19.48 -27.41 -32.83
N ASP A 221 18.63 -28.45 -32.92
CA ASP A 221 18.90 -29.65 -33.72
C ASP A 221 19.07 -29.28 -35.21
N VAL A 222 18.11 -28.52 -35.78
CA VAL A 222 18.16 -28.03 -37.18
C VAL A 222 19.38 -27.11 -37.44
N MET A 223 19.73 -26.24 -36.49
CA MET A 223 20.95 -25.41 -36.60
C MET A 223 22.24 -26.24 -36.53
N SER A 224 22.22 -27.42 -35.91
CA SER A 224 23.36 -28.34 -35.92
C SER A 224 23.47 -29.06 -37.26
N ASP A 225 22.36 -29.55 -37.81
CA ASP A 225 22.33 -30.20 -39.13
C ASP A 225 22.82 -29.26 -40.24
N ILE A 226 22.35 -28.00 -40.26
CA ILE A 226 22.81 -26.98 -41.21
C ILE A 226 24.32 -26.75 -41.08
N ARG A 227 24.83 -26.64 -39.84
CA ARG A 227 26.26 -26.43 -39.55
C ARG A 227 27.12 -27.58 -40.06
N ASP A 228 26.66 -28.82 -39.90
CA ASP A 228 27.41 -30.00 -40.34
C ASP A 228 27.26 -30.29 -41.84
N VAL A 229 26.18 -29.84 -42.50
CA VAL A 229 26.08 -29.78 -43.96
C VAL A 229 27.04 -28.74 -44.55
N LEU A 230 27.20 -27.57 -43.92
CA LEU A 230 28.16 -26.55 -44.36
C LEU A 230 29.61 -27.06 -44.26
N LYS A 231 30.03 -27.60 -43.11
CA LYS A 231 31.37 -28.22 -42.93
C LYS A 231 31.67 -29.35 -43.93
N LYS A 232 30.65 -30.03 -44.46
CA LYS A 232 30.80 -31.09 -45.47
C LYS A 232 30.99 -30.56 -46.90
N LYS A 233 30.78 -29.26 -47.14
CA LYS A 233 31.06 -28.57 -48.42
C LYS A 233 32.41 -27.86 -48.46
N GLU A 234 33.09 -27.78 -47.33
CA GLU A 234 34.43 -27.16 -47.18
C GLU A 234 35.56 -28.21 -47.26
N LYS A 235 35.27 -29.40 -47.81
CA LYS A 235 36.18 -30.54 -47.99
C LYS A 235 35.97 -31.18 -49.36
#